data_AF-A0A0B6ZTJ5-F1
#
_entry.id   AF-A0A0B6ZTJ5-F1
#
_cell.length_a   1.000
_cell.length_b   1.000
_cell.length_c   1.000
_cell.angle_alpha   90.00
_cell.angle_beta   90.00
_cell.angle_gamma   90.00
#
_symmetry.space_group_name_H-M   'P 1'
#
loop_
_entity.id
_entity.type
_entity.pdbx_description
1 polymer ?
#
loop_
_entity_poly.entity_id
_entity_poly.type
_entity_poly.pdbx_seq_one_letter_code
_entity_poly.pdbx_strand_id
1 'polypeptide(L)'
;SSTSSNFEVNLPSDLCSSSISLSSVDHEGNRSDTEGTQNKAVWNSGILLQVPTIHNPSDVSKKNVERPKSLALDMKKQTQIKSMQTTQTSGEIVSFTSRCIRDFLASKRVCRYLQSDRDCESFIQRLISKPQFYPVLRLTVRSLYISDRSDLILNLLDMLLTSQELGFQGHFNLSASQSPRGLSPTAFGDPPLRVRIPHRYRVSNSDCPFRAKREEQKQRRSSTSILGTCFESSTMLKTSASFNRLLINTSTLSPYSTSPTPEKTTRGYLEDFKEALIWLAETDNSEPYIGAVSNRFPDILVIPCQECPPETIDHFICLTKRSVPAIKEVVLYLSGLYTEWDLGIRLAEALHELSNLTALRISMKCVVETSFLVDFLCECFENNNHIETLYLEGPMNVAENLTQNEHKRVHKIFSDRRVRLKTLVLDHFSYHHRIGYILNSWPNFLQSLQIKKSNIDSAVEKINEKLSMCPELTTLTLENSFLPANSLFSIVDYIYKHATNLHLTTLELTTLSSARKFNKGDAKKPYFKPALTHDVCSRLADILKSSPSLKHLLLNYNGLSEEKARVLLQATPESQTLITLDLTGNLIGNGIQDDVLLVLSKATKLKSLLLGDNGITKETRSVIIKKSLSRHDLRLSL
;
A
#
# COMPACT_ATOMS: atom_id res chain seq x y z
N SER A 1 -8.43 -21.59 33.79
CA SER A 1 -8.52 -21.64 35.26
C SER A 1 -8.55 -20.21 35.77
N SER A 2 -9.68 -19.77 36.34
CA SER A 2 -9.71 -18.75 37.40
C SER A 2 -9.09 -19.35 38.68
N THR A 3 -8.74 -18.63 39.76
CA THR A 3 -9.34 -17.47 40.47
C THR A 3 -8.22 -16.59 41.05
N SER A 4 -8.25 -15.25 41.18
CA SER A 4 -9.26 -14.28 41.65
C SER A 4 -9.48 -14.23 43.17
N SER A 5 -8.94 -13.19 43.84
CA SER A 5 -9.34 -12.74 45.19
C SER A 5 -8.92 -11.29 45.41
N ASN A 6 -9.86 -10.38 45.65
CA ASN A 6 -9.61 -9.02 46.16
C ASN A 6 -9.56 -9.04 47.70
N PHE A 7 -8.93 -8.05 48.33
CA PHE A 7 -9.45 -7.43 49.56
C PHE A 7 -8.85 -6.03 49.78
N GLU A 8 -9.68 -5.07 50.18
CA GLU A 8 -9.30 -3.72 50.61
C GLU A 8 -9.46 -3.60 52.13
N VAL A 9 -8.60 -2.82 52.81
CA VAL A 9 -8.85 -2.28 54.16
C VAL A 9 -8.29 -0.85 54.25
N ASN A 10 -8.97 0.02 55.01
CA ASN A 10 -8.85 1.48 55.01
C ASN A 10 -7.58 2.08 55.66
N LEU A 11 -7.19 3.26 55.14
CA LEU A 11 -6.97 4.56 55.82
C LEU A 11 -7.07 4.60 57.37
N PRO A 12 -6.29 5.46 58.07
CA PRO A 12 -6.51 6.92 57.96
C PRO A 12 -5.29 7.88 58.15
N SER A 13 -5.50 9.17 57.78
CA SER A 13 -5.15 10.46 58.44
C SER A 13 -3.93 10.57 59.41
N ASP A 14 -3.14 11.67 59.52
CA ASP A 14 -3.18 13.01 58.89
C ASP A 14 -1.93 13.88 59.23
N LEU A 15 -1.90 15.12 58.72
CA LEU A 15 -1.25 16.35 59.26
C LEU A 15 0.29 16.56 59.33
N CYS A 16 0.69 17.74 58.83
CA CYS A 16 1.72 18.72 59.26
C CYS A 16 3.17 18.29 59.68
N SER A 17 4.31 18.88 59.25
CA SER A 17 4.76 20.15 58.59
C SER A 17 5.49 21.15 59.51
N SER A 18 6.48 21.88 58.94
CA SER A 18 7.38 22.90 59.56
C SER A 18 8.52 22.31 60.44
N SER A 19 9.67 22.98 60.68
CA SER A 19 10.09 24.38 60.44
C SER A 19 11.64 24.45 60.16
N ILE A 20 12.16 25.38 59.32
CA ILE A 20 12.86 26.67 59.64
C ILE A 20 14.20 26.54 60.43
N SER A 21 15.32 27.25 60.20
CA SER A 21 16.04 27.78 59.00
C SER A 21 17.37 28.48 59.42
N LEU A 22 18.41 28.46 58.56
CA LEU A 22 19.46 29.50 58.35
C LEU A 22 20.13 30.27 59.52
N SER A 23 21.48 30.21 59.59
CA SER A 23 22.36 31.41 59.76
C SER A 23 23.86 31.12 59.45
N SER A 24 24.60 32.19 59.15
CA SER A 24 26.08 32.30 58.93
C SER A 24 26.79 32.77 60.23
N VAL A 25 28.11 33.02 60.37
CA VAL A 25 29.28 33.32 59.48
C VAL A 25 30.56 32.58 59.99
N ASP A 26 31.84 32.71 59.55
CA ASP A 26 32.72 33.90 59.44
C ASP A 26 34.10 33.63 58.74
N HIS A 27 35.01 34.63 58.70
CA HIS A 27 36.41 34.69 58.16
C HIS A 27 37.42 33.59 58.64
N GLU A 28 38.65 33.34 58.11
CA GLU A 28 39.53 33.78 56.97
C GLU A 28 40.35 32.52 56.47
N GLY A 29 41.46 32.51 55.69
CA GLY A 29 42.36 33.56 55.18
C GLY A 29 43.61 33.12 54.36
N ASN A 30 44.52 34.08 54.13
CA ASN A 30 45.71 34.07 53.23
C ASN A 30 46.93 33.16 53.57
N ARG A 31 47.55 32.50 52.55
CA ARG A 31 49.01 32.44 52.17
C ARG A 31 49.29 31.30 51.15
N SER A 32 49.97 31.53 50.00
CA SER A 32 51.43 31.55 49.71
C SER A 32 52.16 30.22 50.04
N ASP A 33 53.06 29.64 49.22
CA ASP A 33 53.72 30.13 48.00
C ASP A 33 54.52 29.01 47.24
N THR A 34 55.27 29.38 46.19
CA THR A 34 56.48 28.71 45.61
C THR A 34 56.41 27.46 44.69
N GLU A 35 57.46 27.37 43.85
CA GLU A 35 57.76 26.38 42.79
C GLU A 35 58.68 25.24 43.30
N GLY A 36 58.92 24.18 42.51
CA GLY A 36 59.96 23.17 42.85
C GLY A 36 60.11 21.96 41.91
N THR A 37 61.19 21.91 41.14
CA THR A 37 61.49 20.87 40.13
C THR A 37 62.13 19.56 40.63
N GLN A 38 61.89 18.49 39.86
CA GLN A 38 62.79 17.36 39.50
C GLN A 38 62.93 16.06 40.36
N ASN A 39 62.73 14.95 39.62
CA ASN A 39 63.53 13.69 39.60
C ASN A 39 63.57 12.73 40.81
N LYS A 40 63.02 11.52 40.62
CA LYS A 40 63.80 10.27 40.85
C LYS A 40 63.27 9.00 40.16
N ALA A 41 64.24 8.32 39.56
CA ALA A 41 64.29 7.05 38.83
C ALA A 41 63.71 5.76 39.50
N VAL A 42 63.35 4.80 38.61
CA VAL A 42 63.71 3.34 38.63
C VAL A 42 62.85 2.29 39.39
N TRP A 43 62.23 1.41 38.56
CA TRP A 43 61.86 -0.01 38.78
C TRP A 43 60.75 -0.32 39.84
N ASN A 44 60.10 -1.49 39.93
CA ASN A 44 60.38 -2.83 39.35
C ASN A 44 59.13 -3.76 39.17
N SER A 45 59.26 -4.78 38.30
CA SER A 45 58.68 -6.16 38.33
C SER A 45 57.25 -6.53 38.82
N GLY A 46 56.54 -7.39 38.04
CA GLY A 46 55.35 -8.19 38.46
C GLY A 46 54.37 -8.52 37.32
N ILE A 47 54.56 -9.53 36.43
CA ILE A 47 54.27 -10.99 36.59
C ILE A 47 52.78 -11.22 36.99
N LEU A 48 51.89 -11.89 36.22
CA LEU A 48 51.82 -13.34 35.90
C LEU A 48 50.95 -13.69 34.66
N LEU A 49 51.40 -14.71 33.88
CA LEU A 49 50.67 -15.87 33.27
C LEU A 49 49.37 -15.73 32.41
N GLN A 50 49.04 -16.62 31.44
CA GLN A 50 49.81 -17.46 30.50
C GLN A 50 48.86 -18.06 29.42
N VAL A 51 49.41 -18.60 28.31
CA VAL A 51 48.69 -19.36 27.24
C VAL A 51 49.19 -20.82 27.21
N PRO A 52 48.35 -21.81 26.84
CA PRO A 52 48.58 -22.62 25.62
C PRO A 52 47.24 -22.88 24.83
N THR A 53 47.13 -22.86 23.49
CA THR A 53 47.74 -23.67 22.39
C THR A 53 47.42 -25.18 22.45
N ILE A 54 47.23 -25.97 21.37
CA ILE A 54 47.02 -25.80 19.89
C ILE A 54 46.52 -27.17 19.36
N HIS A 55 45.76 -27.26 18.25
CA HIS A 55 45.97 -28.28 17.18
C HIS A 55 45.05 -28.13 15.95
N ASN A 56 45.63 -28.32 14.75
CA ASN A 56 44.93 -28.73 13.51
C ASN A 56 44.99 -30.27 13.39
N PRO A 57 44.14 -30.88 12.53
CA PRO A 57 44.68 -31.31 11.23
C PRO A 57 43.74 -31.00 10.04
N SER A 58 44.11 -31.45 8.85
CA SER A 58 43.54 -31.02 7.57
C SER A 58 43.00 -32.16 6.68
N ASP A 59 42.12 -31.76 5.76
CA ASP A 59 42.04 -32.22 4.35
C ASP A 59 41.02 -33.32 3.92
N VAL A 60 40.65 -33.22 2.63
CA VAL A 60 39.95 -34.16 1.71
C VAL A 60 38.54 -34.68 2.07
N SER A 61 37.52 -34.17 1.36
CA SER A 61 36.76 -34.96 0.33
C SER A 61 35.51 -34.25 -0.23
N LYS A 62 35.13 -34.61 -1.47
CA LYS A 62 33.86 -34.22 -2.11
C LYS A 62 32.77 -35.26 -1.82
N LYS A 63 31.51 -34.86 -1.57
CA LYS A 63 30.33 -35.75 -1.73
C LYS A 63 29.02 -34.98 -1.90
N ASN A 64 28.14 -35.50 -2.77
CA ASN A 64 26.77 -35.04 -2.95
C ASN A 64 25.82 -35.81 -2.02
N VAL A 65 24.88 -35.12 -1.35
CA VAL A 65 23.64 -35.64 -0.74
C VAL A 65 22.64 -34.47 -0.80
N GLU A 66 21.71 -34.42 -1.75
CA GLU A 66 20.35 -35.01 -1.74
C GLU A 66 19.34 -34.38 -0.75
N ARG A 67 18.09 -34.24 -1.22
CA ARG A 67 16.95 -33.69 -0.47
C ARG A 67 16.46 -34.64 0.63
N PRO A 68 16.13 -34.17 1.84
CA PRO A 68 15.23 -34.89 2.74
C PRO A 68 13.81 -34.92 2.14
N LYS A 69 13.27 -36.12 1.90
CA LYS A 69 11.83 -36.30 1.66
C LYS A 69 11.13 -36.58 2.99
N SER A 70 9.94 -36.00 3.16
CA SER A 70 8.81 -36.49 3.98
C SER A 70 9.15 -37.49 5.12
N LEU A 71 9.23 -37.00 6.36
CA LEU A 71 8.94 -37.82 7.54
C LEU A 71 7.46 -37.71 7.89
N ALA A 72 6.73 -38.82 7.80
CA ALA A 72 5.41 -38.94 8.36
C ALA A 72 5.50 -39.11 9.89
N LEU A 73 4.51 -38.60 10.63
CA LEU A 73 4.39 -38.80 12.07
C LEU A 73 2.95 -39.15 12.45
N ASP A 74 2.82 -40.03 13.44
CA ASP A 74 1.61 -40.82 13.68
C ASP A 74 0.39 -40.04 14.19
N MET A 75 -0.79 -40.47 13.74
CA MET A 75 -2.06 -40.11 14.39
C MET A 75 -2.21 -40.85 15.72
N LYS A 76 -2.47 -40.14 16.83
CA LYS A 76 -3.18 -40.75 17.97
C LYS A 76 -3.98 -39.77 18.84
N LYS A 77 -5.25 -40.15 19.02
CA LYS A 77 -6.22 -39.74 20.06
C LYS A 77 -6.56 -38.25 20.18
N GLN A 78 -7.73 -37.93 19.62
CA GLN A 78 -8.57 -36.81 20.06
C GLN A 78 -9.01 -37.00 21.52
N THR A 79 -9.18 -35.90 22.25
CA THR A 79 -9.96 -35.84 23.50
C THR A 79 -11.05 -34.79 23.35
N GLN A 80 -12.28 -35.11 23.74
CA GLN A 80 -13.45 -34.24 23.50
C GLN A 80 -13.43 -32.99 24.40
N ILE A 81 -13.72 -31.82 23.83
CA ILE A 81 -14.15 -30.62 24.58
C ILE A 81 -15.51 -30.18 24.01
N LYS A 82 -16.41 -29.77 24.90
CA LYS A 82 -17.84 -29.59 24.62
C LYS A 82 -18.11 -28.28 23.86
N SER A 83 -19.07 -28.33 22.93
CA SER A 83 -19.65 -27.13 22.31
C SER A 83 -20.48 -26.34 23.33
N MET A 84 -20.09 -25.09 23.62
CA MET A 84 -21.01 -24.13 24.22
C MET A 84 -21.86 -23.47 23.13
N GLN A 85 -23.17 -23.45 23.33
CA GLN A 85 -24.09 -22.68 22.50
C GLN A 85 -24.02 -21.20 22.91
N THR A 86 -23.69 -20.31 21.98
CA THR A 86 -23.97 -18.88 22.11
C THR A 86 -25.30 -18.56 21.45
N THR A 87 -26.07 -17.68 22.07
CA THR A 87 -27.46 -17.38 21.68
C THR A 87 -27.52 -16.58 20.37
N GLN A 88 -28.47 -16.93 19.51
CA GLN A 88 -28.73 -16.20 18.26
C GLN A 88 -29.47 -14.89 18.56
N THR A 89 -28.80 -13.76 18.37
CA THR A 89 -29.46 -12.47 18.09
C THR A 89 -29.48 -12.25 16.58
N SER A 90 -30.66 -12.34 15.97
CA SER A 90 -30.85 -12.25 14.53
C SER A 90 -30.74 -10.80 14.02
N GLY A 91 -29.69 -10.51 13.26
CA GLY A 91 -29.48 -9.21 12.61
C GLY A 91 -28.34 -9.26 11.60
N GLU A 92 -28.64 -9.61 10.34
CA GLU A 92 -27.61 -9.80 9.30
C GLU A 92 -26.96 -8.50 8.82
N ILE A 93 -25.83 -8.11 9.41
CA ILE A 93 -24.87 -7.20 8.78
C ILE A 93 -23.81 -8.04 8.05
N VAL A 94 -24.18 -8.52 6.85
CA VAL A 94 -23.20 -9.15 5.94
C VAL A 94 -22.26 -8.09 5.40
N SER A 95 -20.96 -8.22 5.69
CA SER A 95 -19.95 -7.29 5.16
C SER A 95 -19.94 -7.28 3.63
N PHE A 96 -19.69 -6.12 3.02
CA PHE A 96 -19.68 -5.98 1.56
C PHE A 96 -18.69 -6.97 0.89
N THR A 97 -17.54 -7.22 1.52
CA THR A 97 -16.57 -8.23 1.10
C THR A 97 -17.13 -9.66 1.19
N SER A 98 -17.83 -10.03 2.28
CA SER A 98 -18.52 -11.33 2.38
C SER A 98 -19.57 -11.51 1.28
N ARG A 99 -20.29 -10.43 0.91
CA ARG A 99 -21.24 -10.46 -0.21
C ARG A 99 -20.54 -10.64 -1.56
N CYS A 100 -19.51 -9.86 -1.87
CA CYS A 100 -18.78 -9.99 -3.14
C CYS A 100 -18.12 -11.38 -3.30
N ILE A 101 -17.55 -11.95 -2.23
CA ILE A 101 -16.97 -13.31 -2.26
C ILE A 101 -18.07 -14.36 -2.49
N ARG A 102 -19.23 -14.21 -1.82
CA ARG A 102 -20.40 -15.08 -1.99
C ARG A 102 -20.94 -15.04 -3.42
N ASP A 103 -21.05 -13.85 -4.01
CA ASP A 103 -21.57 -13.64 -5.36
C ASP A 103 -20.60 -14.18 -6.44
N PHE A 104 -19.28 -14.08 -6.21
CA PHE A 104 -18.24 -14.69 -7.05
C PHE A 104 -18.21 -16.23 -6.96
N LEU A 105 -18.30 -16.79 -5.75
CA LEU A 105 -18.38 -18.25 -5.56
C LEU A 105 -19.68 -18.82 -6.13
N ALA A 106 -20.77 -18.04 -6.11
CA ALA A 106 -22.01 -18.37 -6.79
C ALA A 106 -21.85 -18.36 -8.32
N SER A 107 -21.19 -17.35 -8.90
CA SER A 107 -21.02 -17.30 -10.37
C SER A 107 -20.16 -18.47 -10.88
N LYS A 108 -19.12 -18.88 -10.13
CA LYS A 108 -18.34 -20.09 -10.41
C LYS A 108 -19.10 -21.41 -10.18
N ARG A 109 -20.31 -21.40 -9.62
CA ARG A 109 -21.25 -22.54 -9.63
C ARG A 109 -22.22 -22.45 -10.81
N VAL A 110 -22.73 -21.25 -11.12
CA VAL A 110 -23.58 -21.00 -12.30
C VAL A 110 -22.84 -21.40 -13.58
N CYS A 111 -21.59 -20.95 -13.80
CA CYS A 111 -20.80 -21.33 -14.97
C CYS A 111 -20.72 -22.86 -15.16
N ARG A 112 -20.41 -23.60 -14.08
CA ARG A 112 -20.33 -25.07 -14.11
C ARG A 112 -21.68 -25.76 -14.35
N TYR A 113 -22.80 -25.12 -14.00
CA TYR A 113 -24.13 -25.64 -14.33
C TYR A 113 -24.45 -25.42 -15.82
N LEU A 114 -24.17 -24.23 -16.35
CA LEU A 114 -24.34 -23.90 -17.77
C LEU A 114 -23.44 -24.74 -18.69
N GLN A 115 -22.30 -25.21 -18.18
CA GLN A 115 -21.36 -26.12 -18.86
C GLN A 115 -21.70 -27.63 -18.71
N SER A 116 -22.86 -28.00 -18.14
CA SER A 116 -23.15 -29.39 -17.74
C SER A 116 -24.21 -30.14 -18.56
N ASP A 117 -24.59 -29.61 -19.73
CA ASP A 117 -25.62 -30.16 -20.64
C ASP A 117 -26.97 -30.48 -19.97
N ARG A 118 -27.26 -29.77 -18.87
CA ARG A 118 -28.55 -29.78 -18.17
C ARG A 118 -29.43 -28.66 -18.70
N ASP A 119 -30.73 -28.76 -18.42
CA ASP A 119 -31.74 -27.70 -18.62
C ASP A 119 -31.25 -26.36 -18.03
N CYS A 120 -30.62 -25.57 -18.89
CA CYS A 120 -30.02 -24.29 -18.56
C CYS A 120 -31.04 -23.16 -18.67
N GLU A 121 -32.04 -23.31 -19.54
CA GLU A 121 -33.09 -22.32 -19.78
C GLU A 121 -33.93 -22.10 -18.52
N SER A 122 -34.52 -23.16 -17.96
CA SER A 122 -35.36 -23.02 -16.76
C SER A 122 -34.54 -22.60 -15.53
N PHE A 123 -33.23 -22.87 -15.52
CA PHE A 123 -32.31 -22.39 -14.49
C PHE A 123 -31.98 -20.90 -14.65
N ILE A 124 -31.75 -20.43 -15.88
CA ILE A 124 -31.51 -19.01 -16.20
C ILE A 124 -32.77 -18.19 -15.93
N GLN A 125 -33.96 -18.64 -16.34
CA GLN A 125 -35.23 -17.98 -16.00
C GLN A 125 -35.41 -17.86 -14.46
N ARG A 126 -35.00 -18.87 -13.68
CA ARG A 126 -35.03 -18.84 -12.20
C ARG A 126 -33.95 -17.96 -11.55
N LEU A 127 -32.90 -17.57 -12.29
CA LEU A 127 -31.93 -16.56 -11.89
C LEU A 127 -32.40 -15.14 -12.25
N ILE A 128 -32.94 -14.95 -13.46
CA ILE A 128 -33.40 -13.64 -13.97
C ILE A 128 -34.63 -13.14 -13.20
N SER A 129 -35.58 -14.01 -12.88
CA SER A 129 -36.78 -13.67 -12.09
C SER A 129 -36.52 -13.20 -10.64
N LYS A 130 -35.25 -13.11 -10.22
CA LYS A 130 -34.83 -12.75 -8.86
C LYS A 130 -33.69 -11.71 -8.88
N PRO A 131 -34.01 -10.41 -8.83
CA PRO A 131 -33.02 -9.32 -8.95
C PRO A 131 -31.81 -9.40 -8.01
N GLN A 132 -31.93 -10.08 -6.86
CA GLN A 132 -30.80 -10.32 -5.96
C GLN A 132 -29.62 -11.09 -6.60
N PHE A 133 -29.85 -11.82 -7.71
CA PHE A 133 -28.81 -12.58 -8.42
C PHE A 133 -28.17 -11.84 -9.60
N TYR A 134 -28.59 -10.61 -9.93
CA TYR A 134 -27.97 -9.83 -11.03
C TYR A 134 -26.45 -9.61 -10.86
N PRO A 135 -25.89 -9.41 -9.64
CA PRO A 135 -24.43 -9.40 -9.43
C PRO A 135 -23.77 -10.73 -9.81
N VAL A 136 -24.39 -11.85 -9.45
CA VAL A 136 -23.93 -13.21 -9.79
C VAL A 136 -23.97 -13.43 -11.31
N LEU A 137 -25.03 -12.97 -11.97
CA LEU A 137 -25.21 -13.07 -13.43
C LEU A 137 -24.13 -12.27 -14.17
N ARG A 138 -23.87 -11.02 -13.75
CA ARG A 138 -22.80 -10.17 -14.29
C ARG A 138 -21.41 -10.78 -14.13
N LEU A 139 -21.13 -11.41 -12.98
CA LEU A 139 -19.89 -12.15 -12.73
C LEU A 139 -19.82 -13.47 -13.52
N THR A 140 -20.97 -14.07 -13.86
CA THR A 140 -21.06 -15.27 -14.71
C THR A 140 -20.69 -14.93 -16.15
N VAL A 141 -21.29 -13.89 -16.74
CA VAL A 141 -20.95 -13.41 -18.10
C VAL A 141 -19.45 -13.11 -18.21
N ARG A 142 -18.87 -12.37 -17.25
CA ARG A 142 -17.43 -12.09 -17.24
C ARG A 142 -16.58 -13.37 -17.13
N SER A 143 -17.03 -14.39 -16.40
CA SER A 143 -16.29 -15.65 -16.31
C SER A 143 -16.48 -16.57 -17.53
N LEU A 144 -17.58 -16.46 -18.28
CA LEU A 144 -17.76 -17.17 -19.54
C LEU A 144 -16.91 -16.52 -20.64
N TYR A 145 -16.79 -15.20 -20.64
CA TYR A 145 -15.95 -14.44 -21.58
C TYR A 145 -14.46 -14.81 -21.42
N ILE A 146 -13.97 -14.88 -20.18
CA ILE A 146 -12.60 -15.32 -19.86
C ILE A 146 -12.37 -16.82 -20.20
N SER A 147 -13.43 -17.59 -20.44
CA SER A 147 -13.36 -19.00 -20.86
C SER A 147 -13.74 -19.21 -22.32
N ASP A 148 -13.79 -18.14 -23.12
CA ASP A 148 -14.14 -18.11 -24.54
C ASP A 148 -15.43 -18.87 -24.91
N ARG A 149 -16.43 -18.83 -24.02
CA ARG A 149 -17.77 -19.42 -24.24
C ARG A 149 -18.76 -18.38 -24.74
N SER A 150 -18.45 -17.82 -25.90
CA SER A 150 -19.30 -16.88 -26.64
C SER A 150 -20.70 -17.44 -26.92
N ASP A 151 -20.81 -18.75 -27.18
CA ASP A 151 -22.05 -19.51 -27.31
C ASP A 151 -22.97 -19.37 -26.08
N LEU A 152 -22.44 -19.61 -24.88
CA LEU A 152 -23.20 -19.52 -23.63
C LEU A 152 -23.51 -18.06 -23.24
N ILE A 153 -22.71 -17.09 -23.70
CA ILE A 153 -22.97 -15.66 -23.50
C ILE A 153 -24.13 -15.21 -24.38
N LEU A 154 -24.14 -15.57 -25.67
CA LEU A 154 -25.20 -15.20 -26.60
C LEU A 154 -26.55 -15.77 -26.16
N ASN A 155 -26.60 -17.07 -25.84
CA ASN A 155 -27.84 -17.70 -25.32
C ASN A 155 -28.35 -17.03 -24.04
N LEU A 156 -27.46 -16.63 -23.13
CA LEU A 156 -27.83 -15.98 -21.87
C LEU A 156 -28.25 -14.51 -22.06
N LEU A 157 -27.75 -13.82 -23.08
CA LEU A 157 -28.22 -12.49 -23.49
C LEU A 157 -29.58 -12.55 -24.20
N ASP A 158 -29.80 -13.55 -25.06
CA ASP A 158 -31.07 -13.76 -25.76
C ASP A 158 -32.21 -14.09 -24.78
N MET A 159 -31.95 -14.97 -23.80
CA MET A 159 -32.85 -15.21 -22.67
C MET A 159 -33.08 -13.97 -21.79
N LEU A 160 -32.11 -13.06 -21.67
CA LEU A 160 -32.29 -11.80 -20.94
C LEU A 160 -33.20 -10.84 -21.71
N LEU A 161 -33.04 -10.73 -23.03
CA LEU A 161 -33.86 -9.85 -23.88
C LEU A 161 -35.31 -10.32 -23.94
N THR A 162 -35.54 -11.58 -24.31
CA THR A 162 -36.89 -12.20 -24.36
C THR A 162 -37.62 -12.16 -23.01
N SER A 163 -36.89 -12.26 -21.89
CA SER A 163 -37.50 -12.14 -20.55
C SER A 163 -38.06 -10.76 -20.21
N GLN A 164 -37.60 -9.68 -20.87
CA GLN A 164 -38.14 -8.33 -20.64
C GLN A 164 -39.44 -8.09 -21.41
N GLU A 165 -39.60 -8.68 -22.59
CA GLU A 165 -40.79 -8.51 -23.43
C GLU A 165 -42.05 -9.11 -22.77
N LEU A 166 -41.89 -10.20 -22.01
CA LEU A 166 -42.96 -10.81 -21.20
C LEU A 166 -43.33 -10.00 -19.94
N GLY A 167 -42.59 -8.95 -19.59
CA GLY A 167 -42.78 -8.19 -18.35
C GLY A 167 -43.81 -7.05 -18.41
N PHE A 168 -44.30 -6.67 -19.60
CA PHE A 168 -45.07 -5.44 -19.82
C PHE A 168 -46.56 -5.67 -20.17
N GLN A 169 -47.31 -6.30 -19.25
CA GLN A 169 -48.76 -6.09 -19.17
C GLN A 169 -49.15 -5.47 -17.83
N GLY A 170 -49.61 -4.22 -17.87
CA GLY A 170 -49.86 -3.41 -16.69
C GLY A 170 -51.29 -3.51 -16.16
N HIS A 171 -51.45 -4.02 -14.94
CA HIS A 171 -52.67 -3.90 -14.15
C HIS A 171 -52.40 -3.28 -12.78
N PHE A 172 -52.19 -1.97 -12.76
CA PHE A 172 -52.42 -1.14 -11.58
C PHE A 172 -53.76 -0.43 -11.73
N ASN A 173 -54.76 -0.85 -10.94
CA ASN A 173 -55.95 -0.05 -10.70
C ASN A 173 -56.25 -0.10 -9.19
N LEU A 174 -56.33 1.08 -8.57
CA LEU A 174 -56.65 1.25 -7.16
C LEU A 174 -58.15 1.45 -7.01
N SER A 175 -58.79 0.60 -6.20
CA SER A 175 -60.11 0.89 -5.63
C SER A 175 -60.13 0.51 -4.17
N ALA A 176 -60.48 1.45 -3.30
CA ALA A 176 -60.55 1.23 -1.86
C ALA A 176 -61.94 0.74 -1.43
N SER A 177 -61.99 -0.13 -0.43
CA SER A 177 -63.18 -0.37 0.40
C SER A 177 -62.77 -0.42 1.87
N GLN A 178 -63.66 0.01 2.76
CA GLN A 178 -63.36 0.19 4.18
C GLN A 178 -64.13 -0.78 5.08
N SER A 179 -63.55 -1.04 6.25
CA SER A 179 -64.26 -1.38 7.51
C SER A 179 -64.86 -2.81 7.60
N PRO A 180 -65.25 -3.28 8.81
CA PRO A 180 -65.15 -2.64 10.12
C PRO A 180 -64.25 -3.37 11.13
N ARG A 181 -63.95 -2.69 12.25
CA ARG A 181 -63.39 -3.32 13.47
C ARG A 181 -64.53 -3.91 14.30
N GLY A 182 -64.32 -5.10 14.86
CA GLY A 182 -65.21 -5.76 15.82
C GLY A 182 -64.58 -5.89 17.22
N LEU A 183 -65.41 -5.83 18.26
CA LEU A 183 -65.02 -5.73 19.67
C LEU A 183 -64.48 -7.03 20.28
N SER A 184 -63.59 -6.92 21.27
CA SER A 184 -63.28 -7.96 22.28
C SER A 184 -64.45 -8.14 23.27
N PRO A 185 -64.57 -9.27 23.99
CA PRO A 185 -63.91 -9.33 25.32
C PRO A 185 -63.50 -10.74 25.85
N THR A 186 -62.58 -10.72 26.84
CA THR A 186 -62.39 -11.63 28.00
C THR A 186 -62.81 -13.12 27.96
N ALA A 187 -61.87 -14.03 28.28
CA ALA A 187 -61.87 -14.83 29.55
C ALA A 187 -60.68 -15.82 29.64
N PHE A 188 -60.45 -16.36 30.85
CA PHE A 188 -59.39 -17.32 31.21
C PHE A 188 -59.59 -18.73 30.61
N GLY A 189 -58.47 -19.45 30.37
CA GLY A 189 -58.46 -20.90 30.14
C GLY A 189 -57.07 -21.42 29.74
N ASP A 190 -56.43 -22.21 30.60
CA ASP A 190 -55.10 -22.82 30.36
C ASP A 190 -55.24 -24.29 29.85
N PRO A 191 -54.17 -25.03 29.50
CA PRO A 191 -54.08 -25.70 28.19
C PRO A 191 -54.54 -27.18 28.22
N PRO A 192 -54.48 -27.86 27.06
CA PRO A 192 -53.44 -28.90 27.00
C PRO A 192 -52.71 -29.10 25.65
N LEU A 193 -51.60 -29.81 25.76
CA LEU A 193 -50.83 -30.50 24.72
C LEU A 193 -51.68 -31.21 23.65
N ARG A 194 -51.17 -31.30 22.40
CA ARG A 194 -50.77 -32.60 21.79
C ARG A 194 -50.06 -32.49 20.42
N VAL A 195 -48.95 -33.24 20.33
CA VAL A 195 -48.54 -34.11 19.21
C VAL A 195 -48.27 -33.50 17.82
N ARG A 196 -46.98 -33.55 17.43
CA ARG A 196 -46.57 -33.91 16.05
C ARG A 196 -46.30 -35.40 16.00
N ILE A 197 -46.86 -36.10 15.02
CA ILE A 197 -46.52 -37.49 14.66
C ILE A 197 -45.95 -37.51 13.22
N PRO A 198 -44.98 -38.39 12.89
CA PRO A 198 -44.20 -38.30 11.65
C PRO A 198 -44.55 -39.38 10.63
N HIS A 199 -43.94 -39.34 9.43
CA HIS A 199 -43.07 -40.42 8.89
C HIS A 199 -42.54 -40.06 7.48
N ARG A 200 -41.23 -40.22 7.25
CA ARG A 200 -40.58 -41.31 6.47
C ARG A 200 -41.19 -41.62 5.10
N TYR A 201 -40.37 -41.48 4.06
CA TYR A 201 -40.03 -42.61 3.19
C TYR A 201 -38.50 -42.73 3.08
N ARG A 202 -37.97 -43.87 2.62
CA ARG A 202 -36.56 -44.29 2.80
C ARG A 202 -36.17 -45.35 1.76
N VAL A 203 -34.89 -45.37 1.34
CA VAL A 203 -34.26 -46.40 0.45
C VAL A 203 -34.77 -46.27 -1.00
N SER A 204 -33.94 -46.27 -2.06
CA SER A 204 -32.90 -47.26 -2.38
C SER A 204 -31.68 -46.75 -3.14
N ASN A 205 -30.56 -47.48 -2.99
CA ASN A 205 -29.45 -47.52 -3.95
C ASN A 205 -29.67 -48.69 -4.93
N SER A 206 -29.12 -48.60 -6.13
CA SER A 206 -28.83 -49.75 -7.00
C SER A 206 -27.62 -49.44 -7.87
N ASP A 207 -26.54 -50.20 -7.70
CA ASP A 207 -25.30 -50.11 -8.49
C ASP A 207 -25.41 -50.86 -9.84
N CYS A 208 -24.26 -50.95 -10.51
CA CYS A 208 -23.92 -51.82 -11.65
C CYS A 208 -24.13 -51.28 -13.08
N PRO A 209 -23.29 -51.72 -14.05
CA PRO A 209 -22.65 -50.77 -14.97
C PRO A 209 -22.78 -51.10 -16.47
N PHE A 210 -22.29 -50.21 -17.34
CA PHE A 210 -22.03 -50.52 -18.75
C PHE A 210 -20.67 -50.02 -19.27
N ARG A 211 -20.18 -50.66 -20.33
CA ARG A 211 -18.76 -50.67 -20.76
C ARG A 211 -18.62 -50.79 -22.29
N ALA A 212 -18.46 -49.67 -23.00
CA ALA A 212 -17.88 -49.56 -24.35
C ALA A 212 -17.44 -48.10 -24.56
N LYS A 213 -16.29 -47.71 -25.15
CA LYS A 213 -15.37 -48.28 -26.16
C LYS A 213 -15.79 -48.02 -27.63
N ARG A 214 -15.45 -46.82 -28.13
CA ARG A 214 -15.05 -46.52 -29.52
C ARG A 214 -14.36 -45.15 -29.59
N GLU A 215 -13.63 -44.75 -30.64
CA GLU A 215 -12.70 -45.46 -31.54
C GLU A 215 -11.98 -44.41 -32.42
N GLU A 216 -10.66 -44.49 -32.46
CA GLU A 216 -9.68 -43.65 -33.15
C GLU A 216 -9.86 -43.48 -34.66
N GLN A 217 -9.77 -42.23 -35.17
CA GLN A 217 -9.27 -41.82 -36.50
C GLN A 217 -9.32 -40.27 -36.62
N LYS A 218 -8.44 -39.55 -37.35
CA LYS A 218 -7.46 -39.89 -38.41
C LYS A 218 -6.15 -39.10 -38.27
N GLN A 219 -5.03 -39.68 -38.73
CA GLN A 219 -3.82 -38.95 -39.11
C GLN A 219 -3.79 -38.60 -40.61
N ARG A 220 -2.76 -37.82 -41.01
CA ARG A 220 -2.17 -37.67 -42.36
C ARG A 220 -2.84 -36.71 -43.37
N ARG A 221 -2.27 -35.52 -43.49
CA ARG A 221 -1.60 -34.91 -44.69
C ARG A 221 -1.33 -33.43 -44.39
N SER A 222 -0.24 -32.80 -44.85
CA SER A 222 0.93 -33.30 -45.60
C SER A 222 2.11 -32.33 -45.48
N SER A 223 3.33 -32.86 -45.37
CA SER A 223 4.58 -32.10 -45.53
C SER A 223 5.11 -32.31 -46.95
N THR A 224 5.29 -31.25 -47.73
CA THR A 224 6.04 -31.27 -49.00
C THR A 224 6.74 -29.93 -49.22
N SER A 225 8.05 -29.92 -49.05
CA SER A 225 8.93 -28.88 -49.57
C SER A 225 9.22 -29.12 -51.06
N ILE A 226 9.30 -28.05 -51.85
CA ILE A 226 9.88 -28.09 -53.21
C ILE A 226 10.76 -26.83 -53.38
N LEU A 227 12.01 -27.05 -53.76
CA LEU A 227 12.95 -26.03 -54.28
C LEU A 227 12.81 -26.00 -55.81
N GLY A 228 12.86 -24.83 -56.46
CA GLY A 228 12.73 -24.77 -57.93
C GLY A 228 12.70 -23.38 -58.59
N THR A 229 13.79 -22.62 -58.48
CA THR A 229 14.34 -21.69 -59.51
C THR A 229 13.43 -20.70 -60.27
N CYS A 230 13.77 -19.41 -60.14
CA CYS A 230 13.86 -18.39 -61.21
C CYS A 230 12.60 -17.94 -61.98
N PHE A 231 12.21 -16.67 -61.80
CA PHE A 231 12.53 -15.62 -62.79
C PHE A 231 12.55 -14.22 -62.14
N GLU A 232 13.09 -13.23 -62.86
CA GLU A 232 13.29 -11.86 -62.39
C GLU A 232 12.01 -11.01 -62.44
N SER A 233 11.83 -10.10 -61.49
CA SER A 233 11.50 -8.68 -61.78
C SER A 233 11.42 -7.83 -60.51
N SER A 234 11.90 -6.59 -60.61
CA SER A 234 11.96 -5.64 -59.49
C SER A 234 10.71 -4.76 -59.41
N THR A 235 9.96 -4.84 -58.31
CA THR A 235 9.04 -3.77 -57.89
C THR A 235 9.05 -3.62 -56.37
N MET A 236 9.14 -2.38 -55.86
CA MET A 236 9.14 -2.12 -54.42
C MET A 236 7.75 -2.38 -53.82
N LEU A 237 7.69 -3.22 -52.78
CA LEU A 237 6.48 -3.37 -51.97
C LEU A 237 6.30 -2.15 -51.07
N LYS A 238 5.05 -1.68 -50.98
CA LYS A 238 4.69 -0.42 -50.33
C LYS A 238 4.65 -0.57 -48.82
N THR A 239 5.28 0.34 -48.09
CA THR A 239 5.18 0.41 -46.63
C THR A 239 3.75 0.74 -46.19
N SER A 240 3.33 0.18 -45.05
CA SER A 240 1.99 0.39 -44.50
C SER A 240 1.76 1.85 -44.10
N ALA A 241 0.56 2.38 -44.38
CA ALA A 241 0.17 3.74 -44.02
C ALA A 241 0.22 4.04 -42.52
N SER A 242 0.18 3.01 -41.66
CA SER A 242 0.38 3.12 -40.21
C SER A 242 1.75 3.70 -39.85
N PHE A 243 2.80 3.31 -40.58
CA PHE A 243 4.18 3.68 -40.30
C PHE A 243 4.45 5.19 -40.50
N ASN A 244 3.90 5.75 -41.58
CA ASN A 244 4.07 7.18 -41.90
C ASN A 244 3.37 8.09 -40.88
N ARG A 245 2.30 7.64 -40.20
CA ARG A 245 1.68 8.41 -39.11
C ARG A 245 2.54 8.47 -37.84
N LEU A 246 3.44 7.51 -37.62
CA LEU A 246 4.41 7.55 -36.53
C LEU A 246 5.66 8.37 -36.88
N LEU A 247 6.04 8.45 -38.15
CA LEU A 247 7.23 9.20 -38.59
C LEU A 247 6.98 10.70 -38.80
N ILE A 248 5.80 11.11 -39.27
CA ILE A 248 5.51 12.51 -39.58
C ILE A 248 5.03 13.24 -38.32
N ASN A 249 5.98 13.71 -37.51
CA ASN A 249 5.74 14.77 -36.53
C ASN A 249 7.00 15.63 -36.29
N THR A 250 7.73 15.93 -37.37
CA THR A 250 8.86 16.88 -37.36
C THR A 250 8.35 18.31 -37.45
N SER A 251 8.76 19.15 -36.50
CA SER A 251 8.28 20.52 -36.34
C SER A 251 8.89 21.49 -37.36
N THR A 252 8.04 22.20 -38.10
CA THR A 252 8.45 23.39 -38.86
C THR A 252 8.72 24.54 -37.89
N LEU A 253 10.00 24.87 -37.67
CA LEU A 253 10.44 25.93 -36.77
C LEU A 253 9.97 27.32 -37.24
N SER A 254 9.39 28.08 -36.32
CA SER A 254 9.15 29.53 -36.46
C SER A 254 10.05 30.27 -35.44
N PRO A 255 10.86 31.25 -35.84
CA PRO A 255 11.92 31.81 -35.00
C PRO A 255 11.43 32.98 -34.14
N TYR A 256 10.56 32.74 -33.15
CA TYR A 256 10.22 33.74 -32.13
C TYR A 256 10.25 33.19 -30.71
N SER A 257 10.86 33.99 -29.82
CA SER A 257 11.20 33.64 -28.44
C SER A 257 9.99 33.39 -27.54
N THR A 258 10.03 32.28 -26.80
CA THR A 258 9.26 32.07 -25.57
C THR A 258 10.14 31.42 -24.50
N SER A 259 9.80 31.65 -23.23
CA SER A 259 10.52 31.12 -22.06
C SER A 259 10.44 29.59 -21.96
N PRO A 260 11.38 28.93 -21.25
CA PRO A 260 11.31 27.50 -21.00
C PRO A 260 10.08 27.17 -20.15
N THR A 261 9.02 26.70 -20.80
CA THR A 261 7.95 25.97 -20.13
C THR A 261 8.52 24.69 -19.52
N PRO A 262 8.09 24.28 -18.31
CA PRO A 262 8.59 23.04 -17.73
C PRO A 262 8.31 21.86 -18.66
N GLU A 263 9.34 21.04 -18.87
CA GLU A 263 9.24 19.83 -19.70
C GLU A 263 8.08 18.97 -19.21
N LYS A 264 7.10 18.72 -20.09
CA LYS A 264 5.97 17.85 -19.76
C LYS A 264 6.47 16.42 -19.75
N THR A 265 6.71 15.87 -18.56
CA THR A 265 7.08 14.46 -18.38
C THR A 265 6.08 13.57 -19.11
N THR A 266 6.60 12.86 -20.11
CA THR A 266 5.82 12.00 -20.99
C THR A 266 5.51 10.68 -20.29
N ARG A 267 4.35 10.10 -20.60
CA ARG A 267 3.90 8.83 -20.03
C ARG A 267 3.25 7.99 -21.13
N GLY A 268 3.61 6.72 -21.20
CA GLY A 268 3.09 5.75 -22.17
C GLY A 268 3.20 4.32 -21.64
N TYR A 269 2.54 3.39 -22.32
CA TYR A 269 2.50 1.97 -21.97
C TYR A 269 3.44 1.18 -22.88
N LEU A 270 4.05 0.10 -22.38
CA LEU A 270 4.92 -0.75 -23.21
C LEU A 270 4.16 -1.37 -24.39
N GLU A 271 2.87 -1.62 -24.23
CA GLU A 271 1.97 -2.10 -25.28
C GLU A 271 1.86 -1.11 -26.46
N ASP A 272 1.96 0.21 -26.22
CA ASP A 272 1.96 1.24 -27.28
C ASP A 272 3.17 1.08 -28.23
N PHE A 273 4.23 0.42 -27.78
CA PHE A 273 5.47 0.18 -28.53
C PHE A 273 5.55 -1.24 -29.14
N LYS A 274 4.55 -2.11 -28.90
CA LYS A 274 4.56 -3.52 -29.30
C LYS A 274 4.96 -3.73 -30.77
N GLU A 275 4.28 -3.07 -31.69
CA GLU A 275 4.52 -3.24 -33.13
C GLU A 275 5.92 -2.75 -33.55
N ALA A 276 6.44 -1.72 -32.87
CA ALA A 276 7.80 -1.22 -33.11
C ALA A 276 8.88 -2.16 -32.54
N LEU A 277 8.60 -2.82 -31.41
CA LEU A 277 9.49 -3.81 -30.80
C LEU A 277 9.51 -5.12 -31.60
N ILE A 278 8.36 -5.58 -32.10
CA ILE A 278 8.26 -6.74 -33.01
C ILE A 278 9.04 -6.45 -34.30
N TRP A 279 8.80 -5.31 -34.95
CA TRP A 279 9.51 -4.95 -36.18
C TRP A 279 11.02 -4.75 -35.98
N LEU A 280 11.44 -4.30 -34.79
CA LEU A 280 12.86 -4.24 -34.44
C LEU A 280 13.47 -5.64 -34.29
N ALA A 281 12.75 -6.59 -33.69
CA ALA A 281 13.18 -7.98 -33.61
C ALA A 281 13.24 -8.66 -34.99
N GLU A 282 12.24 -8.43 -35.86
CA GLU A 282 12.21 -8.92 -37.26
C GLU A 282 13.36 -8.37 -38.12
N THR A 283 13.96 -7.24 -37.75
CA THR A 283 15.09 -6.61 -38.45
C THR A 283 16.44 -6.87 -37.78
N ASP A 284 16.56 -8.02 -37.09
CA ASP A 284 17.71 -8.48 -36.28
C ASP A 284 18.19 -7.46 -35.22
N ASN A 285 17.33 -6.50 -34.88
CA ASN A 285 17.61 -5.27 -34.14
C ASN A 285 18.80 -4.50 -34.75
N SER A 286 18.66 -4.06 -36.00
CA SER A 286 19.68 -3.25 -36.67
C SER A 286 19.81 -1.83 -36.08
N GLU A 287 21.05 -1.36 -35.94
CA GLU A 287 21.43 -0.13 -35.21
C GLU A 287 20.61 1.14 -35.54
N PRO A 288 20.33 1.52 -36.80
CA PRO A 288 19.61 2.77 -37.08
C PRO A 288 18.17 2.77 -36.55
N TYR A 289 17.55 1.59 -36.41
CA TYR A 289 16.19 1.46 -35.88
C TYR A 289 16.18 1.32 -34.36
N ILE A 290 17.21 0.70 -33.75
CA ILE A 290 17.41 0.71 -32.30
C ILE A 290 17.35 2.15 -31.77
N GLY A 291 18.18 3.05 -32.31
CA GLY A 291 18.19 4.46 -31.88
C GLY A 291 16.86 5.17 -32.09
N ALA A 292 16.20 4.92 -33.23
CA ALA A 292 14.92 5.55 -33.57
C ALA A 292 13.75 5.09 -32.67
N VAL A 293 13.78 3.83 -32.17
CA VAL A 293 12.79 3.29 -31.24
C VAL A 293 13.12 3.67 -29.79
N SER A 294 14.38 3.54 -29.38
CA SER A 294 14.84 3.86 -28.02
C SER A 294 14.60 5.33 -27.65
N ASN A 295 14.82 6.25 -28.60
CA ASN A 295 14.55 7.69 -28.44
C ASN A 295 13.05 8.08 -28.42
N ARG A 296 12.13 7.12 -28.58
CA ARG A 296 10.67 7.36 -28.52
C ARG A 296 10.03 6.91 -27.21
N PHE A 297 10.77 6.25 -26.32
CA PHE A 297 10.23 5.84 -25.02
C PHE A 297 9.90 7.06 -24.14
N PRO A 298 8.82 6.99 -23.35
CA PRO A 298 8.42 8.08 -22.45
C PRO A 298 9.35 8.19 -21.24
N ASP A 299 9.35 9.37 -20.60
CA ASP A 299 9.97 9.58 -19.28
C ASP A 299 9.43 8.58 -18.24
N ILE A 300 8.13 8.27 -18.33
CA ILE A 300 7.41 7.35 -17.44
C ILE A 300 6.85 6.19 -18.26
N LEU A 301 7.53 5.03 -18.24
CA LEU A 301 7.08 3.81 -18.92
C LEU A 301 6.18 2.99 -17.99
N VAL A 302 5.00 2.58 -18.48
CA VAL A 302 4.08 1.70 -17.76
C VAL A 302 4.13 0.30 -18.35
N ILE A 303 4.42 -0.71 -17.53
CA ILE A 303 4.53 -2.12 -17.93
C ILE A 303 3.44 -2.92 -17.22
N PRO A 304 2.28 -3.16 -17.88
CA PRO A 304 1.20 -3.97 -17.32
C PRO A 304 1.42 -5.47 -17.65
N CYS A 305 2.16 -6.21 -16.82
CA CYS A 305 2.53 -7.61 -17.11
C CYS A 305 1.36 -8.60 -17.27
N GLN A 306 0.13 -8.21 -16.93
CA GLN A 306 -1.08 -9.02 -17.15
C GLN A 306 -1.73 -8.77 -18.52
N GLU A 307 -1.40 -7.64 -19.16
CA GLU A 307 -2.08 -7.13 -20.36
C GLU A 307 -1.09 -7.05 -21.55
N CYS A 308 0.20 -6.78 -21.27
CA CYS A 308 1.31 -6.83 -22.23
C CYS A 308 1.72 -8.30 -22.54
N PRO A 309 1.84 -8.70 -23.82
CA PRO A 309 2.30 -10.06 -24.18
C PRO A 309 3.75 -10.35 -23.73
N PRO A 310 4.08 -11.58 -23.30
CA PRO A 310 5.43 -11.96 -22.86
C PRO A 310 6.52 -11.62 -23.89
N GLU A 311 6.25 -11.83 -25.18
CA GLU A 311 7.17 -11.55 -26.29
C GLU A 311 7.46 -10.05 -26.43
N THR A 312 6.53 -9.19 -26.03
CA THR A 312 6.72 -7.73 -26.05
C THR A 312 7.64 -7.27 -24.91
N ILE A 313 7.59 -7.96 -23.77
CA ILE A 313 8.53 -7.77 -22.66
C ILE A 313 9.91 -8.33 -23.04
N ASP A 314 9.96 -9.48 -23.73
CA ASP A 314 11.21 -10.09 -24.21
C ASP A 314 11.94 -9.20 -25.22
N HIS A 315 11.23 -8.66 -26.23
CA HIS A 315 11.79 -7.69 -27.17
C HIS A 315 12.25 -6.39 -26.49
N PHE A 316 11.59 -5.96 -25.41
CA PHE A 316 12.06 -4.82 -24.60
C PHE A 316 13.37 -5.14 -23.86
N ILE A 317 13.51 -6.34 -23.29
CA ILE A 317 14.76 -6.83 -22.68
C ILE A 317 15.88 -6.91 -23.73
N CYS A 318 15.58 -7.32 -24.97
CA CYS A 318 16.55 -7.27 -26.07
C CYS A 318 16.96 -5.83 -26.45
N LEU A 319 16.04 -4.86 -26.33
CA LEU A 319 16.31 -3.45 -26.60
C LEU A 319 17.20 -2.80 -25.51
N THR A 320 17.01 -3.10 -24.22
CA THR A 320 17.89 -2.56 -23.15
C THR A 320 19.31 -3.09 -23.28
N LYS A 321 19.46 -4.37 -23.65
CA LYS A 321 20.76 -5.02 -23.86
C LYS A 321 21.53 -4.52 -25.08
N ARG A 322 20.91 -3.68 -25.93
CA ARG A 322 21.56 -3.01 -27.08
C ARG A 322 21.49 -1.47 -27.04
N SER A 323 20.73 -0.86 -26.14
CA SER A 323 20.59 0.60 -26.03
C SER A 323 20.07 1.00 -24.65
N VAL A 324 20.31 2.24 -24.23
CA VAL A 324 19.76 2.75 -22.96
C VAL A 324 18.66 3.78 -23.23
N PRO A 325 17.37 3.37 -23.26
CA PRO A 325 16.24 4.30 -23.29
C PRO A 325 16.33 5.40 -22.23
N ALA A 326 15.82 6.58 -22.55
CA ALA A 326 15.83 7.76 -21.67
C ALA A 326 14.72 7.74 -20.58
N ILE A 327 14.34 6.54 -20.12
CA ILE A 327 13.25 6.33 -19.15
C ILE A 327 13.71 6.74 -17.76
N LYS A 328 12.91 7.56 -17.07
CA LYS A 328 13.20 8.13 -15.73
C LYS A 328 12.40 7.45 -14.62
N GLU A 329 11.16 7.03 -14.89
CA GLU A 329 10.32 6.21 -13.99
C GLU A 329 9.76 4.98 -14.73
N VAL A 330 9.78 3.81 -14.07
CA VAL A 330 9.06 2.62 -14.54
C VAL A 330 7.94 2.26 -13.57
N VAL A 331 6.72 2.11 -14.10
CA VAL A 331 5.52 1.67 -13.37
C VAL A 331 5.17 0.25 -13.79
N LEU A 332 5.59 -0.71 -12.97
CA LEU A 332 5.49 -2.15 -13.23
C LEU A 332 4.33 -2.77 -12.44
N TYR A 333 3.38 -3.40 -13.14
CA TYR A 333 2.32 -4.18 -12.50
C TYR A 333 2.68 -5.68 -12.49
N LEU A 334 3.39 -6.14 -11.44
CA LEU A 334 3.88 -7.53 -11.28
C LEU A 334 2.79 -8.63 -11.21
N SER A 335 1.52 -8.28 -11.39
CA SER A 335 0.42 -9.25 -11.32
C SER A 335 0.46 -10.17 -12.54
N GLY A 336 0.66 -11.47 -12.33
CA GLY A 336 0.85 -12.47 -13.38
C GLY A 336 2.31 -12.86 -13.61
N LEU A 337 3.26 -11.92 -13.50
CA LEU A 337 4.67 -12.17 -13.87
C LEU A 337 5.35 -13.29 -13.05
N TYR A 338 4.82 -13.61 -11.86
CA TYR A 338 5.30 -14.71 -11.03
C TYR A 338 5.10 -16.10 -11.67
N THR A 339 4.21 -16.28 -12.65
CA THR A 339 4.11 -17.54 -13.42
C THR A 339 5.18 -17.67 -14.49
N GLU A 340 5.87 -16.57 -14.82
CA GLU A 340 6.91 -16.47 -15.84
C GLU A 340 8.21 -15.97 -15.19
N TRP A 341 8.63 -16.67 -14.13
CA TRP A 341 9.74 -16.29 -13.25
C TRP A 341 11.00 -15.86 -14.00
N ASP A 342 11.39 -16.61 -15.04
CA ASP A 342 12.55 -16.31 -15.89
C ASP A 342 12.44 -14.95 -16.59
N LEU A 343 11.29 -14.67 -17.23
CA LEU A 343 11.02 -13.37 -17.86
C LEU A 343 11.01 -12.25 -16.81
N GLY A 344 10.49 -12.52 -15.61
CA GLY A 344 10.55 -11.59 -14.48
C GLY A 344 11.98 -11.23 -14.06
N ILE A 345 12.86 -12.23 -13.94
CA ILE A 345 14.27 -12.02 -13.59
C ILE A 345 15.02 -11.30 -14.72
N ARG A 346 14.81 -11.70 -15.98
CA ARG A 346 15.43 -11.01 -17.13
C ARG A 346 14.91 -9.59 -17.34
N LEU A 347 13.68 -9.29 -16.91
CA LEU A 347 13.15 -7.93 -16.83
C LEU A 347 13.83 -7.13 -15.69
N ALA A 348 14.13 -7.75 -14.55
CA ALA A 348 14.87 -7.09 -13.47
C ALA A 348 16.31 -6.74 -13.91
N GLU A 349 16.99 -7.61 -14.64
CA GLU A 349 18.27 -7.31 -15.32
C GLU A 349 18.13 -6.11 -16.26
N ALA A 350 17.13 -6.13 -17.14
CA ALA A 350 16.89 -5.04 -18.11
C ALA A 350 16.59 -3.70 -17.44
N LEU A 351 15.90 -3.69 -16.30
CA LEU A 351 15.65 -2.48 -15.50
C LEU A 351 16.89 -1.99 -14.76
N HIS A 352 17.81 -2.88 -14.38
CA HIS A 352 19.13 -2.52 -13.84
C HIS A 352 20.03 -1.85 -14.90
N GLU A 353 19.93 -2.24 -16.18
CA GLU A 353 20.71 -1.65 -17.27
C GLU A 353 20.29 -0.20 -17.63
N LEU A 354 19.08 0.23 -17.21
CA LEU A 354 18.55 1.57 -17.48
C LEU A 354 19.19 2.65 -16.58
N SER A 355 20.40 3.10 -16.91
CA SER A 355 21.15 4.11 -16.12
C SER A 355 20.44 5.45 -15.89
N ASN A 356 19.35 5.74 -16.61
CA ASN A 356 18.49 6.92 -16.45
C ASN A 356 17.36 6.72 -15.41
N LEU A 357 17.11 5.49 -14.94
CA LEU A 357 15.96 5.12 -14.13
C LEU A 357 16.11 5.60 -12.68
N THR A 358 15.58 6.78 -12.36
CA THR A 358 15.65 7.34 -11.01
C THR A 358 14.58 6.81 -10.06
N ALA A 359 13.46 6.31 -10.60
CA ALA A 359 12.33 5.81 -9.81
C ALA A 359 11.76 4.49 -10.33
N LEU A 360 11.63 3.50 -9.45
CA LEU A 360 10.96 2.23 -9.74
C LEU A 360 9.66 2.13 -8.93
N ARG A 361 8.53 1.88 -9.59
CA ARG A 361 7.21 1.69 -8.96
C ARG A 361 6.67 0.31 -9.26
N ILE A 362 6.64 -0.53 -8.23
CA ILE A 362 6.13 -1.90 -8.29
C ILE A 362 4.74 -1.94 -7.67
N SER A 363 3.73 -2.25 -8.49
CA SER A 363 2.31 -2.26 -8.12
C SER A 363 1.74 -3.68 -8.15
N MET A 364 1.21 -4.11 -7.01
CA MET A 364 1.02 -5.52 -6.65
C MET A 364 -0.43 -5.79 -6.23
N LYS A 365 -1.33 -5.89 -7.22
CA LYS A 365 -2.76 -6.19 -7.00
C LYS A 365 -2.95 -7.53 -6.29
N CYS A 366 -2.10 -8.52 -6.59
CA CYS A 366 -2.00 -9.79 -5.88
C CYS A 366 -0.54 -10.27 -5.89
N VAL A 367 0.11 -10.34 -4.71
CA VAL A 367 1.33 -11.13 -4.51
C VAL A 367 0.88 -12.48 -3.97
N VAL A 368 1.25 -13.55 -4.68
CA VAL A 368 1.07 -14.93 -4.20
C VAL A 368 2.36 -15.41 -3.54
N GLU A 369 3.51 -15.14 -4.16
CA GLU A 369 4.82 -15.61 -3.73
C GLU A 369 5.74 -14.42 -3.41
N THR A 370 6.27 -14.35 -2.18
CA THR A 370 7.20 -13.28 -1.75
C THR A 370 8.61 -13.49 -2.25
N SER A 371 9.02 -14.74 -2.46
CA SER A 371 10.32 -15.11 -3.02
C SER A 371 10.57 -14.47 -4.38
N PHE A 372 9.57 -14.51 -5.27
CA PHE A 372 9.64 -13.83 -6.56
C PHE A 372 9.84 -12.32 -6.40
N LEU A 373 9.13 -11.66 -5.49
CA LEU A 373 9.28 -10.23 -5.23
C LEU A 373 10.66 -9.89 -4.64
N VAL A 374 11.18 -10.73 -3.74
CA VAL A 374 12.52 -10.58 -3.16
C VAL A 374 13.57 -10.70 -4.25
N ASP A 375 13.53 -11.77 -5.04
CA ASP A 375 14.54 -12.03 -6.06
C ASP A 375 14.48 -10.97 -7.15
N PHE A 376 13.30 -10.59 -7.64
CA PHE A 376 13.10 -9.49 -8.57
C PHE A 376 13.70 -8.15 -8.05
N LEU A 377 13.42 -7.79 -6.80
CA LEU A 377 14.00 -6.60 -6.16
C LEU A 377 15.52 -6.72 -6.00
N CYS A 378 16.02 -7.91 -5.69
CA CYS A 378 17.44 -8.16 -5.50
C CYS A 378 18.21 -8.00 -6.82
N GLU A 379 17.74 -8.56 -7.94
CA GLU A 379 18.41 -8.36 -9.24
C GLU A 379 18.32 -6.89 -9.72
N CYS A 380 17.18 -6.21 -9.51
CA CYS A 380 17.06 -4.77 -9.86
C CYS A 380 18.10 -3.90 -9.13
N PHE A 381 18.42 -4.22 -7.87
CA PHE A 381 19.23 -3.39 -6.98
C PHE A 381 20.67 -3.90 -6.75
N GLU A 382 21.03 -5.12 -7.12
CA GLU A 382 22.42 -5.62 -7.00
C GLU A 382 23.36 -4.76 -7.86
N ASN A 383 24.33 -4.08 -7.23
CA ASN A 383 25.20 -3.06 -7.82
C ASN A 383 24.53 -1.79 -8.37
N ASN A 384 23.21 -1.61 -8.21
CA ASN A 384 22.49 -0.45 -8.76
C ASN A 384 23.00 0.86 -8.13
N ASN A 385 23.18 1.90 -8.95
CA ASN A 385 23.77 3.18 -8.55
C ASN A 385 22.93 4.42 -8.98
N HIS A 386 21.72 4.20 -9.48
CA HIS A 386 20.90 5.24 -10.14
C HIS A 386 19.43 5.27 -9.67
N ILE A 387 18.84 4.15 -9.22
CA ILE A 387 17.48 4.14 -8.66
C ILE A 387 17.51 4.78 -7.26
N GLU A 388 17.04 6.03 -7.17
CA GLU A 388 17.00 6.79 -5.92
C GLU A 388 15.67 6.64 -5.16
N THR A 389 14.61 6.17 -5.83
CA THR A 389 13.27 6.01 -5.23
C THR A 389 12.64 4.66 -5.59
N LEU A 390 12.13 3.96 -4.58
CA LEU A 390 11.32 2.74 -4.74
C LEU A 390 9.92 2.97 -4.16
N TYR A 391 8.90 2.74 -4.99
CA TYR A 391 7.52 2.60 -4.56
C TYR A 391 7.12 1.13 -4.58
N LEU A 392 6.69 0.62 -3.42
CA LEU A 392 5.95 -0.64 -3.30
C LEU A 392 4.49 -0.28 -3.06
N GLU A 393 3.62 -0.59 -4.02
CA GLU A 393 2.18 -0.35 -3.93
C GLU A 393 1.42 -1.68 -3.91
N GLY A 394 0.50 -1.85 -2.96
CA GLY A 394 -0.53 -2.88 -3.05
C GLY A 394 -0.91 -3.49 -1.71
N PRO A 395 -2.05 -4.20 -1.66
CA PRO A 395 -2.56 -4.79 -0.43
C PRO A 395 -1.59 -5.76 0.26
N MET A 396 -0.81 -6.54 -0.53
CA MET A 396 0.01 -7.67 -0.08
C MET A 396 -0.71 -8.66 0.87
N ASN A 397 -2.03 -8.76 0.76
CA ASN A 397 -2.93 -9.49 1.67
C ASN A 397 -2.70 -11.02 1.75
N VAL A 398 -2.04 -11.59 0.74
CA VAL A 398 -1.85 -13.05 0.56
C VAL A 398 -0.36 -13.42 0.56
N ALA A 399 0.52 -12.42 0.57
CA ALA A 399 1.97 -12.60 0.64
C ALA A 399 2.37 -13.39 1.90
N GLU A 400 3.29 -14.34 1.76
CA GLU A 400 3.88 -15.06 2.89
C GLU A 400 4.81 -14.15 3.74
N ASN A 401 5.39 -14.69 4.81
CA ASN A 401 6.44 -14.00 5.56
C ASN A 401 7.78 -14.25 4.88
N LEU A 402 8.61 -13.20 4.81
CA LEU A 402 10.01 -13.35 4.40
C LEU A 402 10.73 -14.35 5.32
N THR A 403 11.37 -15.34 4.72
CA THR A 403 12.25 -16.28 5.40
C THR A 403 13.50 -15.55 5.90
N GLN A 404 14.21 -16.17 6.85
CA GLN A 404 15.47 -15.61 7.35
C GLN A 404 16.54 -15.49 6.25
N ASN A 405 16.43 -16.23 5.14
CA ASN A 405 17.36 -16.17 4.03
C ASN A 405 17.03 -15.02 3.07
N GLU A 406 15.75 -14.80 2.75
CA GLU A 406 15.29 -13.63 1.98
C GLU A 406 15.61 -12.33 2.73
N HIS A 407 15.34 -12.27 4.04
CA HIS A 407 15.75 -11.14 4.89
C HIS A 407 17.26 -10.86 4.80
N LYS A 408 18.11 -11.90 4.83
CA LYS A 408 19.57 -11.75 4.64
C LYS A 408 19.94 -11.32 3.22
N ARG A 409 19.23 -11.78 2.18
CA ARG A 409 19.47 -11.40 0.78
C ARG A 409 19.19 -9.92 0.56
N VAL A 410 18.00 -9.45 0.96
CA VAL A 410 17.61 -8.03 0.90
C VAL A 410 18.59 -7.18 1.70
N HIS A 411 18.87 -7.53 2.96
CA HIS A 411 19.81 -6.76 3.78
C HIS A 411 21.23 -6.74 3.18
N LYS A 412 21.73 -7.84 2.61
CA LYS A 412 23.05 -7.88 1.94
C LYS A 412 23.11 -6.90 0.76
N ILE A 413 22.16 -6.99 -0.16
CA ILE A 413 22.18 -6.23 -1.42
C ILE A 413 21.96 -4.74 -1.15
N PHE A 414 20.90 -4.40 -0.41
CA PHE A 414 20.61 -3.00 -0.12
C PHE A 414 21.64 -2.37 0.83
N SER A 415 22.44 -3.12 1.61
CA SER A 415 23.55 -2.54 2.41
C SER A 415 24.84 -2.25 1.61
N ASP A 416 24.89 -2.55 0.31
CA ASP A 416 26.01 -2.11 -0.53
C ASP A 416 26.00 -0.57 -0.65
N ARG A 417 27.15 0.06 -0.40
CA ARG A 417 27.37 1.51 -0.56
C ARG A 417 27.16 2.00 -2.00
N ARG A 418 27.05 1.11 -2.98
CA ARG A 418 26.64 1.41 -4.36
C ARG A 418 25.17 1.84 -4.45
N VAL A 419 24.29 1.26 -3.64
CA VAL A 419 22.83 1.45 -3.70
C VAL A 419 22.44 2.85 -3.23
N ARG A 420 22.00 3.69 -4.18
CA ARG A 420 21.62 5.10 -3.95
C ARG A 420 20.16 5.33 -3.55
N LEU A 421 19.49 4.32 -2.99
CA LEU A 421 18.07 4.38 -2.65
C LEU A 421 17.80 5.33 -1.46
N LYS A 422 17.41 6.57 -1.76
CA LYS A 422 17.10 7.62 -0.77
C LYS A 422 15.68 7.52 -0.23
N THR A 423 14.73 7.12 -1.08
CA THR A 423 13.29 7.21 -0.80
C THR A 423 12.61 5.84 -0.88
N LEU A 424 11.99 5.41 0.22
CA LEU A 424 11.10 4.25 0.24
C LEU A 424 9.65 4.71 0.43
N VAL A 425 8.78 4.30 -0.49
CA VAL A 425 7.33 4.56 -0.41
C VAL A 425 6.55 3.25 -0.34
N LEU A 426 5.73 3.10 0.68
CA LEU A 426 4.87 1.93 0.93
C LEU A 426 3.40 2.36 0.84
N ASP A 427 2.67 1.96 -0.20
CA ASP A 427 1.28 2.40 -0.45
C ASP A 427 0.26 1.24 -0.44
N HIS A 428 -0.94 1.50 0.09
CA HIS A 428 -2.07 0.56 0.20
C HIS A 428 -1.87 -0.72 1.07
N PHE A 429 -0.87 -0.78 1.97
CA PHE A 429 -0.64 -1.96 2.82
C PHE A 429 -1.74 -2.15 3.87
N SER A 430 -2.60 -3.16 3.66
CA SER A 430 -3.78 -3.39 4.53
C SER A 430 -3.43 -4.13 5.83
N TYR A 431 -2.34 -4.90 5.85
CA TYR A 431 -1.88 -5.66 7.02
C TYR A 431 -0.69 -4.99 7.70
N HIS A 432 -0.89 -4.52 8.94
CA HIS A 432 0.08 -3.75 9.72
C HIS A 432 1.44 -4.44 9.92
N HIS A 433 1.47 -5.77 10.07
CA HIS A 433 2.71 -6.49 10.29
C HIS A 433 3.63 -6.49 9.05
N ARG A 434 3.07 -6.41 7.83
CA ARG A 434 3.84 -6.40 6.57
C ARG A 434 4.78 -5.20 6.51
N ILE A 435 4.32 -4.03 6.96
CA ILE A 435 5.12 -2.81 7.03
C ILE A 435 6.31 -3.01 7.97
N GLY A 436 6.07 -3.56 9.17
CA GLY A 436 7.15 -3.89 10.12
C GLY A 436 8.20 -4.85 9.54
N TYR A 437 7.78 -5.92 8.84
CA TYR A 437 8.70 -6.85 8.18
C TYR A 437 9.52 -6.19 7.05
N ILE A 438 8.92 -5.30 6.25
CA ILE A 438 9.63 -4.58 5.19
C ILE A 438 10.63 -3.58 5.78
N LEU A 439 10.23 -2.81 6.79
CA LEU A 439 11.13 -1.89 7.49
C LEU A 439 12.30 -2.63 8.14
N ASN A 440 12.08 -3.78 8.78
CA ASN A 440 13.16 -4.63 9.32
C ASN A 440 14.15 -5.13 8.24
N SER A 441 13.69 -5.29 7.00
CA SER A 441 14.51 -5.82 5.89
C SER A 441 15.35 -4.74 5.22
N TRP A 442 14.88 -3.50 5.24
CA TRP A 442 15.58 -2.37 4.65
C TRP A 442 16.82 -1.97 5.46
N PRO A 443 17.88 -1.44 4.83
CA PRO A 443 19.01 -0.83 5.54
C PRO A 443 18.65 0.53 6.18
N ASN A 444 19.65 1.19 6.78
CA ASN A 444 19.49 2.33 7.68
C ASN A 444 19.99 3.69 7.10
N PHE A 445 19.84 3.91 5.79
CA PHE A 445 20.28 5.15 5.10
C PHE A 445 19.16 5.89 4.36
N LEU A 446 17.89 5.56 4.62
CA LEU A 446 16.76 6.24 3.97
C LEU A 446 16.71 7.72 4.37
N GLN A 447 16.64 8.59 3.37
CA GLN A 447 16.47 10.04 3.52
C GLN A 447 15.01 10.46 3.51
N SER A 448 14.13 9.65 2.89
CA SER A 448 12.67 9.80 2.95
C SER A 448 11.99 8.44 3.16
N LEU A 449 11.06 8.39 4.12
CA LEU A 449 10.14 7.27 4.33
C LEU A 449 8.71 7.78 4.19
N GLN A 450 7.96 7.20 3.25
CA GLN A 450 6.55 7.54 3.03
C GLN A 450 5.70 6.28 3.18
N ILE A 451 4.71 6.32 4.07
CA ILE A 451 3.77 5.22 4.27
C ILE A 451 2.37 5.79 3.96
N LYS A 452 1.73 5.24 2.94
CA LYS A 452 0.53 5.79 2.30
C LYS A 452 -0.62 4.79 2.37
N LYS A 453 -1.84 5.25 2.70
CA LYS A 453 -3.10 4.47 2.66
C LYS A 453 -3.05 3.11 3.39
N SER A 454 -2.25 3.03 4.45
CA SER A 454 -1.85 1.76 5.08
C SER A 454 -2.29 1.67 6.54
N ASN A 455 -2.36 0.47 7.11
CA ASN A 455 -2.56 0.27 8.55
C ASN A 455 -1.19 0.24 9.25
N ILE A 456 -0.90 1.19 10.13
CA ILE A 456 0.44 1.39 10.71
C ILE A 456 0.54 0.85 12.16
N ASP A 457 -0.56 0.40 12.76
CA ASP A 457 -0.66 0.20 14.21
C ASP A 457 0.43 -0.69 14.83
N SER A 458 0.72 -1.86 14.23
CA SER A 458 1.81 -2.76 14.68
C SER A 458 3.20 -2.44 14.11
N ALA A 459 3.35 -1.33 13.39
CA ALA A 459 4.60 -0.90 12.76
C ALA A 459 5.23 0.31 13.46
N VAL A 460 4.54 0.91 14.45
CA VAL A 460 5.01 2.04 15.29
C VAL A 460 6.42 1.82 15.83
N GLU A 461 6.66 0.68 16.49
CA GLU A 461 7.97 0.35 17.05
C GLU A 461 9.05 0.30 15.97
N LYS A 462 8.72 -0.19 14.76
CA LYS A 462 9.66 -0.29 13.63
C LYS A 462 9.87 1.04 12.90
N ILE A 463 8.93 1.96 12.96
CA ILE A 463 9.12 3.36 12.55
C ILE A 463 10.05 4.06 13.55
N ASN A 464 9.86 3.85 14.86
CA ASN A 464 10.72 4.44 15.89
C ASN A 464 12.15 3.85 15.86
N GLU A 465 12.30 2.54 15.61
CA GLU A 465 13.61 1.92 15.33
C GLU A 465 14.25 2.51 14.07
N LYS A 466 13.48 2.78 13.00
CA LYS A 466 14.03 3.42 11.80
C LYS A 466 14.43 4.88 12.03
N LEU A 467 13.64 5.64 12.80
CA LEU A 467 14.00 6.98 13.24
C LEU A 467 15.28 6.98 14.10
N SER A 468 15.49 5.95 14.93
CA SER A 468 16.72 5.84 15.75
C SER A 468 17.96 5.43 14.96
N MET A 469 17.79 4.65 13.88
CA MET A 469 18.89 4.08 13.10
C MET A 469 19.25 4.86 11.83
N CYS A 470 18.35 5.70 11.29
CA CYS A 470 18.57 6.45 10.04
C CYS A 470 18.87 7.94 10.31
N PRO A 471 20.14 8.34 10.57
CA PRO A 471 20.48 9.74 10.88
C PRO A 471 20.23 10.70 9.70
N GLU A 472 20.22 10.20 8.47
CA GLU A 472 19.93 10.99 7.26
C GLU A 472 18.42 11.18 6.98
N LEU A 473 17.51 10.66 7.81
CA LEU A 473 16.07 10.72 7.53
C LEU A 473 15.52 12.15 7.68
N THR A 474 15.42 12.85 6.55
CA THR A 474 14.89 14.22 6.46
C THR A 474 13.36 14.29 6.37
N THR A 475 12.70 13.24 5.86
CA THR A 475 11.28 13.29 5.51
C THR A 475 10.53 12.06 6.00
N LEU A 476 9.49 12.27 6.81
CA LEU A 476 8.53 11.25 7.22
C LEU A 476 7.12 11.66 6.81
N THR A 477 6.51 10.88 5.92
CA THR A 477 5.12 11.07 5.46
C THR A 477 4.28 9.88 5.89
N LEU A 478 3.26 10.11 6.74
CA LEU A 478 2.22 9.13 7.07
C LEU A 478 0.91 9.55 6.39
N GLU A 479 0.80 9.27 5.09
CA GLU A 479 -0.32 9.72 4.25
C GLU A 479 -1.51 8.76 4.31
N ASN A 480 -2.73 9.29 4.41
CA ASN A 480 -4.00 8.56 4.36
C ASN A 480 -4.04 7.27 5.20
N SER A 481 -3.24 7.18 6.27
CA SER A 481 -2.99 5.90 6.96
C SER A 481 -3.83 5.75 8.21
N PHE A 482 -4.23 4.52 8.51
CA PHE A 482 -4.94 4.16 9.73
C PHE A 482 -3.94 3.95 10.87
N LEU A 483 -4.07 4.79 11.89
CA LEU A 483 -3.18 4.84 13.03
C LEU A 483 -3.97 5.33 14.26
N PRO A 484 -4.13 4.53 15.33
CA PRO A 484 -4.75 4.99 16.56
C PRO A 484 -4.01 6.16 17.22
N ALA A 485 -4.71 6.96 18.02
CA ALA A 485 -4.14 8.14 18.68
C ALA A 485 -2.91 7.82 19.55
N ASN A 486 -2.96 6.75 20.34
CA ASN A 486 -1.84 6.30 21.18
C ASN A 486 -0.62 5.92 20.33
N SER A 487 -0.88 5.24 19.22
CA SER A 487 0.10 4.75 18.25
C SER A 487 0.78 5.92 17.52
N LEU A 488 0.03 6.97 17.18
CA LEU A 488 0.60 8.23 16.67
C LEU A 488 1.35 9.01 17.76
N PHE A 489 0.80 9.11 18.97
CA PHE A 489 1.46 9.77 20.09
C PHE A 489 2.83 9.15 20.39
N SER A 490 2.98 7.82 20.28
CA SER A 490 4.28 7.15 20.42
C SER A 490 5.31 7.61 19.39
N ILE A 491 4.94 7.78 18.12
CA ILE A 491 5.84 8.29 17.07
C ILE A 491 6.19 9.76 17.33
N VAL A 492 5.21 10.59 17.67
CA VAL A 492 5.40 12.03 17.89
C VAL A 492 6.21 12.29 19.18
N ASP A 493 5.95 11.57 20.26
CA ASP A 493 6.73 11.66 21.51
C ASP A 493 8.16 11.13 21.33
N TYR A 494 8.37 10.14 20.47
CA TYR A 494 9.71 9.72 20.04
C TYR A 494 10.43 10.84 19.26
N ILE A 495 9.80 11.41 18.24
CA ILE A 495 10.37 12.53 17.45
C ILE A 495 10.74 13.71 18.35
N TYR A 496 9.91 14.04 19.35
CA TYR A 496 10.23 15.07 20.34
C TYR A 496 11.45 14.75 21.20
N LYS A 497 11.50 13.54 21.79
CA LYS A 497 12.63 13.10 22.64
C LYS A 497 13.97 13.09 21.91
N HIS A 498 13.95 12.94 20.59
CA HIS A 498 15.13 12.91 19.74
C HIS A 498 15.22 14.12 18.79
N ALA A 499 14.46 15.20 19.02
CA ALA A 499 14.33 16.33 18.10
C ALA A 499 15.66 17.03 17.78
N THR A 500 16.62 17.03 18.72
CA THR A 500 17.98 17.56 18.52
C THR A 500 18.86 16.70 17.61
N ASN A 501 18.58 15.40 17.55
CA ASN A 501 19.39 14.39 16.86
C ASN A 501 18.79 14.02 15.50
N LEU A 502 17.48 14.20 15.32
CA LEU A 502 16.77 13.96 14.08
C LEU A 502 16.89 15.16 13.13
N HIS A 503 17.45 14.94 11.93
CA HIS A 503 17.54 15.95 10.88
C HIS A 503 16.24 16.06 10.03
N LEU A 504 15.10 15.77 10.65
CA LEU A 504 13.78 15.73 10.02
C LEU A 504 13.32 17.13 9.59
N THR A 505 13.48 17.48 8.31
CA THR A 505 13.02 18.73 7.72
C THR A 505 11.53 18.74 7.40
N THR A 506 10.92 17.58 7.21
CA THR A 506 9.54 17.43 6.73
C THR A 506 8.80 16.36 7.54
N LEU A 507 7.72 16.77 8.20
CA LEU A 507 6.77 15.88 8.87
C LEU A 507 5.38 16.08 8.27
N GLU A 508 4.88 15.06 7.58
CA GLU A 508 3.54 15.02 7.01
C GLU A 508 2.71 13.94 7.70
N LEU A 509 1.58 14.33 8.30
CA LEU A 509 0.65 13.44 8.96
C LEU A 509 -0.76 13.74 8.43
N THR A 510 -1.21 12.98 7.43
CA THR A 510 -2.55 13.12 6.82
C THR A 510 -3.38 11.89 7.17
N THR A 511 -3.78 11.76 8.45
CA THR A 511 -4.30 10.50 9.00
C THR A 511 -5.73 10.17 8.55
N LEU A 512 -5.96 8.94 8.05
CA LEU A 512 -7.32 8.47 7.76
C LEU A 512 -8.04 8.09 9.06
N SER A 513 -8.68 9.09 9.65
CA SER A 513 -10.05 8.89 10.10
C SER A 513 -10.93 8.67 8.84
N SER A 514 -11.73 7.60 8.83
CA SER A 514 -11.79 6.72 7.66
C SER A 514 -12.69 7.15 6.46
N ALA A 515 -12.03 7.24 5.31
CA ALA A 515 -12.50 7.00 3.94
C ALA A 515 -13.52 7.96 3.27
N ARG A 516 -13.14 8.42 2.06
CA ARG A 516 -13.92 9.21 1.08
C ARG A 516 -14.18 10.66 1.50
N LYS A 517 -14.73 11.45 0.57
CA LYS A 517 -15.04 12.89 0.70
C LYS A 517 -15.59 13.21 2.10
N PHE A 518 -14.77 13.87 2.91
CA PHE A 518 -15.05 14.17 4.32
C PHE A 518 -16.25 15.13 4.40
N ASN A 519 -17.46 14.62 4.65
CA ASN A 519 -18.60 15.50 4.87
C ASN A 519 -18.59 15.99 6.32
N LYS A 520 -19.04 17.23 6.54
CA LYS A 520 -19.13 17.85 7.87
C LYS A 520 -20.03 17.09 8.88
N GLY A 521 -20.80 16.09 8.41
CA GLY A 521 -21.57 15.16 9.23
C GLY A 521 -20.81 13.90 9.68
N ASP A 522 -19.74 13.49 8.98
CA ASP A 522 -19.00 12.26 9.30
C ASP A 522 -18.20 12.40 10.61
N ALA A 523 -17.70 13.60 10.90
CA ALA A 523 -17.08 13.96 12.18
C ALA A 523 -18.01 13.84 13.41
N LYS A 524 -19.32 13.61 13.22
CA LYS A 524 -20.28 13.32 14.31
C LYS A 524 -20.52 11.81 14.53
N LYS A 525 -19.89 10.93 13.75
CA LYS A 525 -20.06 9.47 13.90
C LYS A 525 -19.15 8.94 15.02
N PRO A 526 -19.65 8.11 15.96
CA PRO A 526 -18.90 7.72 17.16
C PRO A 526 -17.66 6.85 16.88
N TYR A 527 -17.54 6.28 15.68
CA TYR A 527 -16.40 5.50 15.22
C TYR A 527 -15.25 6.36 14.65
N PHE A 528 -15.47 7.66 14.47
CA PHE A 528 -14.57 8.58 13.78
C PHE A 528 -13.72 9.38 14.78
N LYS A 529 -12.79 8.70 15.48
CA LYS A 529 -11.83 9.37 16.36
C LYS A 529 -10.63 9.89 15.53
N PRO A 530 -10.36 11.21 15.48
CA PRO A 530 -9.18 11.73 14.80
C PRO A 530 -7.91 11.34 15.57
N ALA A 531 -6.87 10.89 14.86
CA ALA A 531 -5.62 10.44 15.48
C ALA A 531 -4.85 11.60 16.15
N LEU A 532 -4.96 12.82 15.60
CA LEU A 532 -4.49 14.04 16.25
C LEU A 532 -5.42 14.41 17.42
N THR A 533 -5.15 13.88 18.61
CA THR A 533 -5.75 14.34 19.89
C THR A 533 -5.15 15.68 20.31
N HIS A 534 -5.66 16.27 21.38
CA HIS A 534 -5.05 17.47 21.97
C HIS A 534 -3.59 17.23 22.36
N ASP A 535 -3.30 16.07 22.95
CA ASP A 535 -1.97 15.69 23.46
C ASP A 535 -0.96 15.52 22.33
N VAL A 536 -1.37 14.91 21.21
CA VAL A 536 -0.55 14.85 19.99
C VAL A 536 -0.30 16.25 19.41
N CYS A 537 -1.29 17.14 19.43
CA CYS A 537 -1.11 18.52 18.95
C CYS A 537 -0.20 19.34 19.88
N SER A 538 -0.30 19.14 21.20
CA SER A 538 0.63 19.71 22.18
C SER A 538 2.05 19.21 21.96
N ARG A 539 2.24 17.91 21.73
CA ARG A 539 3.58 17.37 21.46
C ARG A 539 4.15 17.82 20.10
N LEU A 540 3.32 18.01 19.09
CA LEU A 540 3.72 18.66 17.83
C LEU A 540 4.12 20.14 18.05
N ALA A 541 3.41 20.86 18.92
CA ALA A 541 3.80 22.21 19.33
C ALA A 541 5.14 22.23 20.11
N ASP A 542 5.41 21.22 20.95
CA ASP A 542 6.73 21.07 21.60
C ASP A 542 7.84 20.84 20.56
N ILE A 543 7.61 19.99 19.54
CA ILE A 543 8.55 19.75 18.43
C ILE A 543 8.82 21.02 17.62
N LEU A 544 7.80 21.84 17.35
CA LEU A 544 7.98 23.12 16.65
C LEU A 544 8.94 24.06 17.39
N LYS A 545 8.97 24.00 18.72
CA LYS A 545 9.85 24.79 19.59
C LYS A 545 11.25 24.20 19.71
N SER A 546 11.39 22.88 19.80
CA SER A 546 12.66 22.20 20.09
C SER A 546 13.45 21.72 18.87
N SER A 547 12.82 21.52 17.72
CA SER A 547 13.50 20.99 16.52
C SER A 547 14.38 22.05 15.83
N PRO A 548 15.70 21.80 15.67
CA PRO A 548 16.61 22.66 14.92
C PRO A 548 16.58 22.38 13.40
N SER A 549 15.69 21.49 12.93
CA SER A 549 15.69 20.92 11.58
C SER A 549 14.36 21.06 10.84
N LEU A 550 13.21 21.02 11.54
CA LEU A 550 11.87 20.97 10.94
C LEU A 550 11.49 22.26 10.20
N LYS A 551 11.30 22.15 8.88
CA LYS A 551 10.93 23.24 7.97
C LYS A 551 9.48 23.16 7.48
N HIS A 552 8.92 21.96 7.41
CA HIS A 552 7.58 21.73 6.85
C HIS A 552 6.78 20.81 7.77
N LEU A 553 5.69 21.33 8.33
CA LEU A 553 4.71 20.56 9.11
C LEU A 553 3.38 20.54 8.36
N LEU A 554 2.99 19.38 7.86
CA LEU A 554 1.82 19.20 6.99
C LEU A 554 0.76 18.34 7.69
N LEU A 555 -0.34 18.97 8.07
CA LEU A 555 -1.43 18.41 8.89
C LEU A 555 -2.81 18.65 8.25
N ASN A 556 -2.85 18.71 6.93
CA ASN A 556 -4.07 18.86 6.13
C ASN A 556 -5.04 17.68 6.33
N TYR A 557 -6.35 17.94 6.20
CA TYR A 557 -7.44 16.95 6.23
C TYR A 557 -7.55 16.02 7.46
N ASN A 558 -7.03 16.40 8.63
CA ASN A 558 -7.10 15.58 9.86
C ASN A 558 -8.35 15.80 10.73
N GLY A 559 -9.20 16.77 10.40
CA GLY A 559 -10.35 17.16 11.23
C GLY A 559 -9.95 17.85 12.55
N LEU A 560 -8.84 18.61 12.56
CA LEU A 560 -8.42 19.41 13.72
C LEU A 560 -9.51 20.43 14.10
N SER A 561 -9.87 20.48 15.39
CA SER A 561 -10.73 21.52 15.95
C SER A 561 -9.96 22.83 16.15
N GLU A 562 -10.70 23.92 16.34
CA GLU A 562 -10.14 25.26 16.61
C GLU A 562 -9.12 25.26 17.75
N GLU A 563 -9.43 24.59 18.87
CA GLU A 563 -8.55 24.47 20.04
C GLU A 563 -7.21 23.79 19.71
N LYS A 564 -7.22 22.73 18.91
CA LYS A 564 -6.01 22.01 18.50
C LYS A 564 -5.17 22.82 17.51
N ALA A 565 -5.83 23.55 16.61
CA ALA A 565 -5.16 24.46 15.69
C ALA A 565 -4.53 25.64 16.43
N ARG A 566 -5.20 26.19 17.45
CA ARG A 566 -4.69 27.24 18.34
C ARG A 566 -3.35 26.84 18.98
N VAL A 567 -3.25 25.64 19.54
CA VAL A 567 -1.99 25.13 20.14
C VAL A 567 -0.82 25.16 19.14
N LEU A 568 -1.05 24.75 17.89
CA LEU A 568 -0.03 24.75 16.83
C LEU A 568 0.30 26.17 16.34
N LEU A 569 -0.70 27.02 16.18
CA LEU A 569 -0.54 28.42 15.76
C LEU A 569 0.21 29.24 16.82
N GLN A 570 -0.06 29.02 18.11
CA GLN A 570 0.62 29.73 19.22
C GLN A 570 2.09 29.32 19.37
N ALA A 571 2.44 28.06 19.06
CA ALA A 571 3.83 27.60 19.05
C ALA A 571 4.62 27.99 17.80
N THR A 572 3.94 28.26 16.67
CA THR A 572 4.59 28.58 15.39
C THR A 572 5.54 29.80 15.44
N PRO A 573 5.22 30.91 16.14
CA PRO A 573 6.13 32.04 16.39
C PRO A 573 7.43 31.72 17.12
N GLU A 574 7.46 30.65 17.93
CA GLU A 574 8.65 30.26 18.70
C GLU A 574 9.64 29.44 17.85
N SER A 575 9.14 28.80 16.78
CA SER A 575 9.94 27.94 15.91
C SER A 575 11.03 28.71 15.17
N GLN A 576 12.25 28.18 15.23
CA GLN A 576 13.42 28.81 14.61
C GLN A 576 13.70 28.35 13.17
N THR A 577 12.85 27.48 12.62
CA THR A 577 13.11 26.76 11.37
C THR A 577 11.88 26.56 10.47
N LEU A 578 10.65 26.66 11.00
CA LEU A 578 9.45 26.38 10.22
C LEU A 578 9.25 27.38 9.06
N ILE A 579 9.19 26.85 7.84
CA ILE A 579 8.95 27.56 6.58
C ILE A 579 7.49 27.39 6.14
N THR A 580 6.91 26.20 6.34
CA THR A 580 5.54 25.85 5.95
C THR A 580 4.76 25.22 7.09
N LEU A 581 3.58 25.75 7.37
CA LEU A 581 2.53 25.09 8.15
C LEU A 581 1.29 24.88 7.27
N ASP A 582 0.87 23.63 7.09
CA ASP A 582 -0.36 23.29 6.40
C ASP A 582 -1.41 22.71 7.36
N LEU A 583 -2.55 23.39 7.41
CA LEU A 583 -3.75 23.08 8.19
C LEU A 583 -5.00 23.04 7.29
N THR A 584 -4.84 22.92 5.97
CA THR A 584 -5.92 22.90 4.97
C THR A 584 -6.94 21.79 5.22
N GLY A 585 -8.24 22.05 5.03
CA GLY A 585 -9.30 21.03 5.08
C GLY A 585 -9.59 20.47 6.48
N ASN A 586 -9.34 21.24 7.53
CA ASN A 586 -9.65 20.87 8.92
C ASN A 586 -10.99 21.48 9.39
N LEU A 587 -11.31 21.34 10.68
CA LEU A 587 -12.55 21.84 11.30
C LEU A 587 -12.31 23.15 12.07
N ILE A 588 -11.44 24.01 11.53
CA ILE A 588 -11.01 25.25 12.18
C ILE A 588 -12.07 26.34 11.94
N GLY A 589 -12.43 27.05 13.02
CA GLY A 589 -13.44 28.12 13.04
C GLY A 589 -12.84 29.53 13.01
N ASN A 590 -13.61 30.53 13.45
CA ASN A 590 -13.18 31.93 13.46
C ASN A 590 -12.30 32.30 14.66
N GLY A 591 -12.35 31.56 15.78
CA GLY A 591 -11.66 31.95 17.01
C GLY A 591 -10.14 31.79 16.97
N ILE A 592 -9.56 31.20 15.91
CA ILE A 592 -8.12 31.29 15.62
C ILE A 592 -7.68 32.65 15.06
N GLN A 593 -8.59 33.63 14.86
CA GLN A 593 -8.25 34.90 14.23
C GLN A 593 -7.00 35.54 14.85
N ASP A 594 -7.01 35.68 16.18
CA ASP A 594 -5.95 36.39 16.88
C ASP A 594 -4.66 35.55 16.98
N ASP A 595 -4.79 34.22 16.99
CA ASP A 595 -3.67 33.28 16.87
C ASP A 595 -3.00 33.37 15.48
N VAL A 596 -3.76 33.56 14.41
CA VAL A 596 -3.20 33.80 13.06
C VAL A 596 -2.60 35.20 12.95
N LEU A 597 -3.21 36.23 13.58
CA LEU A 597 -2.62 37.58 13.64
C LEU A 597 -1.29 37.58 14.43
N LEU A 598 -1.17 36.73 15.45
CA LEU A 598 0.08 36.46 16.18
C LEU A 598 1.13 35.80 15.28
N VAL A 599 0.76 34.76 14.51
CA VAL A 599 1.65 34.13 13.51
C VAL A 599 2.13 35.15 12.48
N LEU A 600 1.21 35.91 11.86
CA LEU A 600 1.53 36.92 10.85
C LEU A 600 2.42 38.08 11.36
N SER A 601 2.46 38.32 12.67
CA SER A 601 3.27 39.39 13.28
C SER A 601 4.59 38.92 13.88
N LYS A 602 4.71 37.66 14.32
CA LYS A 602 5.93 37.14 14.99
C LYS A 602 6.67 36.04 14.24
N ALA A 603 6.01 35.21 13.44
CA ALA A 603 6.64 34.07 12.76
C ALA A 603 7.39 34.49 11.47
N THR A 604 8.46 35.29 11.64
CA THR A 604 9.20 35.94 10.53
C THR A 604 9.76 34.95 9.50
N LYS A 605 10.17 33.76 9.93
CA LYS A 605 10.75 32.70 9.08
C LYS A 605 9.71 31.92 8.27
N LEU A 606 8.43 32.00 8.65
CA LEU A 606 7.34 31.28 7.98
C LEU A 606 7.04 31.94 6.63
N LYS A 607 7.16 31.17 5.54
CA LYS A 607 6.89 31.60 4.16
C LYS A 607 5.56 31.06 3.61
N SER A 608 4.92 30.11 4.30
CA SER A 608 3.63 29.57 3.88
C SER A 608 2.78 29.15 5.07
N LEU A 609 1.56 29.71 5.13
CA LEU A 609 0.51 29.30 6.06
C LEU A 609 -0.72 28.91 5.23
N LEU A 610 -1.10 27.64 5.29
CA LEU A 610 -2.21 27.12 4.48
C LEU A 610 -3.37 26.73 5.40
N LEU A 611 -4.46 27.51 5.31
CA LEU A 611 -5.70 27.36 6.08
C LEU A 611 -6.92 27.16 5.16
N GLY A 612 -6.69 26.80 3.89
CA GLY A 612 -7.74 26.54 2.89
C GLY A 612 -8.77 25.52 3.35
N ASP A 613 -9.96 25.52 2.74
CA ASP A 613 -11.04 24.54 3.01
C ASP A 613 -11.47 24.40 4.49
N ASN A 614 -11.15 25.37 5.34
CA ASN A 614 -11.59 25.44 6.74
C ASN A 614 -12.87 26.27 6.90
N GLY A 615 -13.51 26.15 8.08
CA GLY A 615 -14.75 26.83 8.46
C GLY A 615 -14.64 28.33 8.77
N ILE A 616 -13.59 29.01 8.30
CA ILE A 616 -13.34 30.44 8.56
C ILE A 616 -14.27 31.29 7.68
N THR A 617 -15.04 32.21 8.26
CA THR A 617 -16.00 33.05 7.52
C THR A 617 -15.33 34.21 6.78
N LYS A 618 -16.06 34.83 5.84
CA LYS A 618 -15.55 35.90 4.97
C LYS A 618 -15.04 37.13 5.75
N GLU A 619 -15.63 37.40 6.90
CA GLU A 619 -15.32 38.52 7.78
C GLU A 619 -13.94 38.32 8.41
N THR A 620 -13.73 37.18 9.09
CA THR A 620 -12.44 36.80 9.67
C THR A 620 -11.36 36.63 8.60
N ARG A 621 -11.67 36.03 7.44
CA ARG A 621 -10.77 36.00 6.27
C ARG A 621 -10.33 37.41 5.86
N SER A 622 -11.26 38.38 5.82
CA SER A 622 -10.97 39.77 5.45
C SER A 622 -10.07 40.49 6.46
N VAL A 623 -10.22 40.20 7.76
CA VAL A 623 -9.33 40.72 8.82
C VAL A 623 -7.92 40.14 8.67
N ILE A 624 -7.81 38.82 8.50
CA ILE A 624 -6.51 38.12 8.32
C ILE A 624 -5.81 38.62 7.05
N ILE A 625 -6.52 38.74 5.92
CA ILE A 625 -5.95 39.24 4.65
C ILE A 625 -5.46 40.68 4.81
N LYS A 626 -6.24 41.57 5.45
CA LYS A 626 -5.81 42.95 5.73
C LYS A 626 -4.51 43.01 6.54
N LYS A 627 -4.25 42.04 7.43
CA LYS A 627 -2.97 41.94 8.14
C LYS A 627 -1.88 41.28 7.29
N SER A 628 -2.17 40.25 6.51
CA SER A 628 -1.17 39.57 5.67
C SER A 628 -0.65 40.45 4.54
N LEU A 629 -1.36 41.53 4.16
CA LEU A 629 -0.83 42.57 3.28
C LEU A 629 0.47 43.23 3.79
N SER A 630 0.82 43.14 5.08
CA SER A 630 2.13 43.57 5.60
C SER A 630 3.20 42.48 5.63
N ARG A 631 2.95 41.31 5.02
CA ARG A 631 3.86 40.13 4.94
C ARG A 631 3.93 39.63 3.49
N HIS A 632 4.51 40.43 2.59
CA HIS A 632 4.66 40.08 1.17
C HIS A 632 5.52 38.81 0.92
N ASP A 633 6.28 38.37 1.91
CA ASP A 633 7.11 37.16 1.90
C ASP A 633 6.37 35.88 2.33
N LEU A 634 5.13 35.99 2.83
CA LEU A 634 4.31 34.87 3.29
C LEU A 634 3.17 34.58 2.31
N ARG A 635 3.15 33.36 1.76
CA ARG A 635 2.02 32.81 1.01
C ARG A 635 0.94 32.36 1.99
N LEU A 636 -0.19 33.07 2.01
CA LEU A 636 -1.38 32.71 2.77
C LEU A 636 -2.41 32.00 1.87
N SER A 637 -3.00 30.91 2.36
CA SER A 637 -4.22 30.31 1.80
C SER A 637 -5.29 30.26 2.90
N LEU A 638 -6.56 30.51 2.54
CA LEU A 638 -7.72 30.59 3.44
C LEU A 638 -8.94 29.96 2.76
#